data_AF-A0A7X7V1X3-F1
#
_entry.id   AF-A0A7X7V1X3-F1
#
_cell.length_a   1.000
_cell.length_b   1.000
_cell.length_c   1.000
_cell.angle_alpha   90.00
_cell.angle_beta   90.00
_cell.angle_gamma   90.00
#
_symmetry.space_group_name_H-M   'P 1'
#
loop_
_entity.id
_entity.type
_entity.pdbx_description
1 polymer ?
#
loop_
_entity_poly.entity_id
_entity_poly.type
_entity_poly.pdbx_seq_one_letter_code
_entity_poly.pdbx_strand_id
1 'polypeptide(L)'
;MNKQNKEYLKRSCEMIETMLPLSAAEMVQWYEHHGSAWRTEIDHDLVYCLFSLPALAADGSPVKDAAGMHDSPIEQIFLFVYDQDTLIADCSAFHSSLQDLLFWQPIAAYFSANNDWLYLACYALNKCLPEELGPQHTRGEALIYNNAYVTLAYRRQGIFANMVQIMRDFSLRKIMTQTELYSAIALDPDIACYGPDASDQPYYYSYEKDEPLRARNRTVIEHLGFTPIKLDEFDTAENRDGTKIWFALCHECDLSEEEIEKMS
;
A
#
# COMPACT_ATOMS: atom_id res chain seq x y z
N MET A 1 -4.19 26.12 -5.99
CA MET A 1 -3.53 25.23 -5.02
C MET A 1 -3.25 26.01 -3.74
N ASN A 2 -3.76 25.58 -2.58
CA ASN A 2 -3.54 26.29 -1.31
C ASN A 2 -2.06 26.14 -0.89
N LYS A 3 -1.46 27.23 -0.40
CA LYS A 3 -0.07 27.26 0.11
C LYS A 3 0.17 26.20 1.19
N GLN A 4 -0.82 25.97 2.05
CA GLN A 4 -0.76 24.98 3.13
C GLN A 4 -0.61 23.54 2.59
N ASN A 5 -1.38 23.18 1.56
CA ASN A 5 -1.33 21.82 0.98
C ASN A 5 0.05 21.54 0.35
N LYS A 6 0.67 22.55 -0.29
CA LYS A 6 2.03 22.43 -0.82
C LYS A 6 3.07 22.20 0.28
N GLU A 7 2.88 22.81 1.45
CA GLU A 7 3.79 22.64 2.59
C GLU A 7 3.75 21.20 3.11
N TYR A 8 2.57 20.60 3.24
CA TYR A 8 2.43 19.19 3.61
C TYR A 8 3.06 18.25 2.57
N LEU A 9 2.85 18.52 1.28
CA LEU A 9 3.51 17.76 0.23
C LEU A 9 5.05 17.86 0.34
N LYS A 10 5.58 19.07 0.50
CA LYS A 10 7.04 19.28 0.64
C LYS A 10 7.62 18.48 1.80
N ARG A 11 6.99 18.56 2.98
CA ARG A 11 7.40 17.79 4.17
C ARG A 11 7.29 16.29 3.96
N SER A 12 6.27 15.84 3.22
CA SER A 12 6.11 14.44 2.87
C SER A 12 7.24 13.95 1.96
N CYS A 13 7.61 14.75 0.95
CA CYS A 13 8.74 14.47 0.07
C CYS A 13 10.08 14.43 0.85
N GLU A 14 10.29 15.35 1.80
CA GLU A 14 11.48 15.37 2.67
C GLU A 14 11.58 14.11 3.55
N MET A 15 10.46 13.52 3.96
CA MET A 15 10.48 12.30 4.77
C MET A 15 10.95 11.08 3.97
N ILE A 16 10.59 10.98 2.69
CA ILE A 16 10.88 9.80 1.85
C ILE A 16 12.10 9.97 0.95
N GLU A 17 12.74 11.14 0.91
CA GLU A 17 13.92 11.36 0.03
C GLU A 17 15.11 10.46 0.38
N THR A 18 15.15 9.92 1.60
CA THR A 18 16.18 8.95 2.01
C THR A 18 15.87 7.53 1.55
N MET A 19 14.61 7.26 1.19
CA MET A 19 14.11 5.96 0.75
C MET A 19 14.02 5.85 -0.78
N LEU A 20 14.09 6.98 -1.48
CA LEU A 20 13.93 7.06 -2.92
C LEU A 20 15.17 7.67 -3.59
N PRO A 21 15.47 7.29 -4.85
CA PRO A 21 16.57 7.86 -5.63
C PRO A 21 16.26 9.28 -6.17
N LEU A 22 15.44 10.07 -5.46
CA LEU A 22 15.02 11.42 -5.83
C LEU A 22 15.07 12.33 -4.59
N SER A 23 15.52 13.56 -4.77
CA SER A 23 15.45 14.59 -3.73
C SER A 23 14.01 15.10 -3.55
N ALA A 24 13.72 15.67 -2.37
CA ALA A 24 12.41 16.28 -2.13
C ALA A 24 12.07 17.40 -3.13
N ALA A 25 13.08 18.17 -3.57
CA ALA A 25 12.89 19.24 -4.54
C ALA A 25 12.47 18.71 -5.92
N GLU A 26 13.10 17.62 -6.38
CA GLU A 26 12.75 16.96 -7.65
C GLU A 26 11.34 16.39 -7.61
N MET A 27 10.97 15.73 -6.51
CA MET A 27 9.62 15.21 -6.32
C MET A 27 8.56 16.33 -6.33
N VAL A 28 8.78 17.40 -5.57
CA VAL A 28 7.85 18.56 -5.54
C VAL A 28 7.70 19.16 -6.93
N GLN A 29 8.79 19.36 -7.66
CA GLN A 29 8.75 19.89 -9.03
C GLN A 29 7.94 18.97 -9.95
N TRP A 30 8.12 17.66 -9.85
CA TRP A 30 7.36 16.69 -10.63
C TRP A 30 5.85 16.80 -10.36
N TYR A 31 5.44 16.95 -9.10
CA TYR A 31 4.03 17.12 -8.71
C TYR A 31 3.40 18.44 -9.19
N GLU A 32 4.19 19.48 -9.48
CA GLU A 32 3.67 20.70 -10.12
C GLU A 32 3.20 20.46 -11.56
N HIS A 33 3.74 19.43 -12.21
CA HIS A 33 3.35 19.01 -13.56
C HIS A 33 2.35 17.84 -13.57
N HIS A 34 2.19 17.12 -12.44
CA HIS A 34 1.34 15.94 -12.32
C HIS A 34 0.30 16.10 -11.20
N GLY A 35 -0.63 17.04 -11.38
CA GLY A 35 -1.62 17.39 -10.34
C GLY A 35 -2.57 16.26 -9.92
N SER A 36 -2.74 15.22 -10.73
CA SER A 36 -3.52 14.02 -10.36
C SER A 36 -2.73 12.99 -9.54
N ALA A 37 -1.42 13.16 -9.42
CA ALA A 37 -0.54 12.25 -8.70
C ALA A 37 -0.41 12.62 -7.22
N TRP A 38 -1.13 13.64 -6.75
CA TRP A 38 -1.20 13.94 -5.33
C TRP A 38 -2.46 14.73 -5.00
N ARG A 39 -2.88 14.66 -3.73
CA ARG A 39 -3.92 15.51 -3.16
C ARG A 39 -3.78 15.56 -1.65
N THR A 40 -4.49 16.49 -1.04
CA THR A 40 -4.66 16.55 0.41
C THR A 40 -6.14 16.46 0.75
N GLU A 41 -6.47 15.67 1.75
CA GLU A 41 -7.80 15.58 2.33
C GLU A 41 -7.74 16.04 3.78
N ILE A 42 -8.82 16.67 4.26
CA ILE A 42 -8.92 17.16 5.64
C ILE A 42 -10.12 16.45 6.26
N ASP A 43 -9.88 15.75 7.35
CA ASP A 43 -10.93 15.17 8.19
C ASP A 43 -10.73 15.68 9.62
N HIS A 44 -11.69 16.49 10.08
CA HIS A 44 -11.59 17.27 11.31
C HIS A 44 -10.31 18.13 11.34
N ASP A 45 -9.41 17.86 12.30
CA ASP A 45 -8.14 18.57 12.49
C ASP A 45 -6.95 17.84 11.84
N LEU A 46 -7.19 16.69 11.19
CA LEU A 46 -6.16 15.87 10.58
C LEU A 46 -6.01 16.17 9.08
N VAL A 47 -4.77 16.19 8.62
CA VAL A 47 -4.43 16.38 7.21
C VAL A 47 -3.86 15.09 6.63
N TYR A 48 -4.55 14.54 5.64
CA TYR A 48 -4.15 13.37 4.87
C TYR A 48 -3.46 13.85 3.60
N CYS A 49 -2.15 13.68 3.51
CA CYS A 49 -1.33 14.02 2.35
C CYS A 49 -1.03 12.77 1.54
N LEU A 50 -1.65 12.67 0.38
CA LEU A 50 -1.62 11.49 -0.49
C LEU A 50 -0.88 11.83 -1.77
N PHE A 51 0.05 10.99 -2.18
CA PHE A 51 0.87 11.23 -3.36
C PHE A 51 1.43 9.93 -3.93
N SER A 52 1.79 9.95 -5.20
CA SER A 52 2.33 8.78 -5.88
C SER A 52 3.40 9.10 -6.90
N LEU A 53 4.30 8.13 -7.08
CA LEU A 53 5.35 8.14 -8.08
C LEU A 53 5.30 6.85 -8.90
N PRO A 54 5.77 6.86 -10.16
CA PRO A 54 6.11 5.61 -10.82
C PRO A 54 7.15 4.85 -9.98
N ALA A 55 7.07 3.53 -9.92
CA ALA A 55 8.13 2.73 -9.34
C ALA A 55 9.47 3.03 -10.03
N LEU A 56 10.51 3.26 -9.23
CA LEU A 56 11.82 3.69 -9.71
C LEU A 56 12.84 2.57 -9.55
N ALA A 57 13.70 2.41 -10.54
CA ALA A 57 14.91 1.62 -10.44
C ALA A 57 15.96 2.33 -9.58
N ALA A 58 17.05 1.64 -9.24
CA ALA A 58 18.11 2.17 -8.39
C ALA A 58 18.80 3.43 -8.95
N ASP A 59 18.74 3.65 -10.26
CA ASP A 59 19.27 4.84 -10.93
C ASP A 59 18.27 6.01 -11.02
N GLY A 60 17.09 5.87 -10.40
CA GLY A 60 16.02 6.86 -10.42
C GLY A 60 15.19 6.88 -11.69
N SER A 61 15.47 6.01 -12.67
CA SER A 61 14.63 5.88 -13.86
C SER A 61 13.34 5.11 -13.53
N PRO A 62 12.21 5.44 -14.17
CA PRO A 62 11.00 4.64 -14.05
C PRO A 62 11.27 3.21 -14.51
N VAL A 63 10.84 2.26 -13.69
CA VAL A 63 10.73 0.86 -14.07
C VAL A 63 9.90 0.78 -15.36
N LYS A 64 10.36 0.02 -16.37
CA LYS A 64 9.69 -0.07 -17.67
C LYS A 64 8.88 -1.35 -17.78
N ASP A 65 7.77 -1.32 -18.49
CA ASP A 65 6.93 -2.49 -18.77
C ASP A 65 7.65 -3.58 -19.58
N ALA A 66 6.98 -4.72 -19.80
CA ALA A 66 7.55 -5.87 -20.53
C ALA A 66 8.06 -5.51 -21.94
N ALA A 67 7.42 -4.54 -22.59
CA ALA A 67 7.79 -4.07 -23.92
C ALA A 67 8.92 -3.03 -23.89
N GLY A 68 9.22 -2.44 -22.73
CA GLY A 68 10.15 -1.33 -22.59
C GLY A 68 9.63 -0.02 -23.20
N MET A 69 8.33 0.07 -23.49
CA MET A 69 7.74 1.11 -24.34
C MET A 69 6.91 2.13 -23.57
N HIS A 70 6.40 1.77 -22.39
CA HIS A 70 5.50 2.62 -21.63
C HIS A 70 6.10 3.07 -20.28
N ASP A 71 5.43 4.04 -19.65
CA ASP A 71 5.73 4.43 -18.27
C ASP A 71 5.49 3.25 -17.32
N SER A 72 6.03 3.35 -16.10
CA SER A 72 6.01 2.25 -15.14
C SER A 72 4.61 1.65 -14.97
N PRO A 73 4.44 0.33 -15.16
CA PRO A 73 3.16 -0.32 -14.90
C PRO A 73 2.85 -0.41 -13.41
N ILE A 74 3.81 -0.03 -12.55
CA ILE A 74 3.66 0.04 -11.11
C ILE A 74 3.71 1.50 -10.67
N GLU A 75 2.71 1.89 -9.88
CA GLU A 75 2.64 3.14 -9.15
C GLU A 75 2.89 2.88 -7.67
N GLN A 76 3.83 3.59 -7.06
CA GLN A 76 4.03 3.60 -5.61
C GLN A 76 3.22 4.75 -5.02
N ILE A 77 2.32 4.43 -4.10
CA ILE A 77 1.41 5.37 -3.44
C ILE A 77 1.85 5.51 -1.98
N PHE A 78 1.82 6.73 -1.48
CA PHE A 78 2.12 7.08 -0.10
C PHE A 78 1.03 7.97 0.45
N LEU A 79 0.67 7.74 1.71
CA LEU A 79 -0.29 8.51 2.46
C LEU A 79 0.29 8.83 3.83
N PHE A 80 0.44 10.12 4.12
CA PHE A 80 0.89 10.63 5.41
C PHE A 80 -0.22 11.40 6.10
N VAL A 81 -0.41 11.12 7.40
CA VAL A 81 -1.45 11.79 8.20
C VAL A 81 -0.76 12.67 9.24
N TYR A 82 -1.11 13.95 9.21
CA TYR A 82 -0.57 14.96 10.09
C TYR A 82 -1.64 15.44 11.08
N ASP A 83 -1.25 15.54 12.35
CA ASP A 83 -1.89 16.44 13.31
C ASP A 83 -1.01 17.69 13.42
N GLN A 84 -1.51 18.81 12.89
CA GLN A 84 -0.74 20.05 12.70
C GLN A 84 0.57 19.79 11.94
N ASP A 85 1.72 19.88 12.62
CA ASP A 85 3.06 19.68 12.05
C ASP A 85 3.63 18.28 12.34
N THR A 86 2.93 17.42 13.07
CA THR A 86 3.42 16.11 13.51
C THR A 86 2.87 15.01 12.61
N LEU A 87 3.75 14.19 12.04
CA LEU A 87 3.36 12.96 11.34
C LEU A 87 2.92 11.91 12.36
N ILE A 88 1.65 11.50 12.30
CA ILE A 88 1.03 10.59 13.29
C ILE A 88 0.67 9.23 12.71
N ALA A 89 0.60 9.10 11.38
CA ALA A 89 0.35 7.84 10.70
C ALA A 89 0.90 7.90 9.27
N ASP A 90 1.23 6.73 8.74
CA ASP A 90 1.58 6.56 7.34
C ASP A 90 1.05 5.24 6.79
N CYS A 91 0.91 5.23 5.47
CA CYS A 91 0.59 4.04 4.72
C CYS A 91 1.25 4.15 3.36
N SER A 92 1.86 3.08 2.88
CA SER A 92 2.32 3.01 1.50
C SER A 92 1.88 1.72 0.85
N ALA A 93 1.67 1.78 -0.46
CA ALA A 93 1.24 0.65 -1.26
C ALA A 93 1.77 0.75 -2.69
N PHE A 94 1.77 -0.39 -3.37
CA PHE A 94 2.02 -0.47 -4.80
C PHE A 94 0.72 -0.79 -5.52
N HIS A 95 0.42 0.00 -6.54
CA HIS A 95 -0.72 -0.17 -7.42
C HIS A 95 -0.25 -0.59 -8.81
N SER A 96 -0.91 -1.58 -9.40
CA SER A 96 -0.64 -2.04 -10.77
C SER A 96 -1.87 -2.75 -11.32
N SER A 97 -1.93 -2.92 -12.64
CA SER A 97 -2.93 -3.81 -13.21
C SER A 97 -2.68 -5.24 -12.70
N LEU A 98 -3.74 -6.00 -12.50
CA LEU A 98 -3.63 -7.39 -12.06
C LEU A 98 -2.84 -8.23 -13.08
N GLN A 99 -2.98 -7.92 -14.38
CA GLN A 99 -2.22 -8.56 -15.44
C GLN A 99 -0.70 -8.34 -15.29
N ASP A 100 -0.27 -7.10 -15.07
CA ASP A 100 1.15 -6.80 -14.89
C ASP A 100 1.66 -7.49 -13.62
N LEU A 101 0.93 -7.38 -12.51
CA LEU A 101 1.30 -8.01 -11.24
C LEU A 101 1.53 -9.53 -11.36
N LEU A 102 0.63 -10.24 -12.07
CA LEU A 102 0.66 -11.71 -12.15
C LEU A 102 1.66 -12.25 -13.17
N PHE A 103 1.84 -11.58 -14.31
CA PHE A 103 2.57 -12.15 -15.45
C PHE A 103 3.89 -11.45 -15.75
N TRP A 104 4.11 -10.25 -15.23
CA TRP A 104 5.31 -9.51 -15.52
C TRP A 104 6.44 -9.88 -14.55
N GLN A 105 7.28 -10.83 -14.98
CA GLN A 105 8.40 -11.38 -14.19
C GLN A 105 9.31 -10.33 -13.50
N PRO A 106 9.64 -9.20 -14.13
CA PRO A 106 10.40 -8.15 -13.46
C PRO A 106 9.72 -7.50 -12.25
N ILE A 107 8.37 -7.54 -12.12
CA ILE A 107 7.68 -7.08 -10.89
C ILE A 107 8.10 -7.92 -9.69
N ALA A 108 8.09 -9.25 -9.84
CA ALA A 108 8.47 -10.14 -8.75
C ALA A 108 9.91 -9.88 -8.29
N ALA A 109 10.83 -9.67 -9.24
CA ALA A 109 12.20 -9.29 -8.95
C ALA A 109 12.30 -7.90 -8.30
N TYR A 110 11.51 -6.93 -8.76
CA TYR A 110 11.45 -5.59 -8.17
C TYR A 110 10.97 -5.64 -6.73
N PHE A 111 9.87 -6.34 -6.45
CA PHE A 111 9.34 -6.51 -5.09
C PHE A 111 10.33 -7.24 -4.19
N SER A 112 10.93 -8.34 -4.64
CA SER A 112 11.93 -9.05 -3.87
C SER A 112 13.18 -8.21 -3.57
N ALA A 113 13.59 -7.34 -4.48
CA ALA A 113 14.73 -6.44 -4.26
C ALA A 113 14.42 -5.30 -3.27
N ASN A 114 13.15 -4.88 -3.16
CA ASN A 114 12.73 -3.80 -2.28
C ASN A 114 12.32 -4.30 -0.89
N ASN A 115 11.50 -5.34 -0.81
CA ASN A 115 10.94 -5.86 0.42
C ASN A 115 10.40 -7.29 0.24
N ASP A 116 10.94 -8.25 1.00
CA ASP A 116 10.46 -9.64 1.00
C ASP A 116 8.96 -9.74 1.30
N TRP A 117 8.42 -8.85 2.14
CA TRP A 117 6.99 -8.82 2.47
C TRP A 117 6.12 -8.46 1.27
N LEU A 118 6.59 -7.60 0.37
CA LEU A 118 5.86 -7.26 -0.86
C LEU A 118 5.82 -8.44 -1.83
N TYR A 119 6.95 -9.14 -1.97
CA TYR A 119 7.01 -10.35 -2.78
C TYR A 119 6.05 -11.42 -2.24
N LEU A 120 6.07 -11.63 -0.92
CA LEU A 120 5.19 -12.60 -0.26
C LEU A 120 3.71 -12.20 -0.34
N ALA A 121 3.38 -10.91 -0.25
CA ALA A 121 2.01 -10.42 -0.44
C ALA A 121 1.51 -10.70 -1.86
N CYS A 122 2.33 -10.44 -2.86
CA CYS A 122 2.02 -10.76 -4.27
C CYS A 122 1.87 -12.28 -4.48
N TYR A 123 2.76 -13.08 -3.90
CA TYR A 123 2.66 -14.55 -3.93
C TYR A 123 1.36 -15.05 -3.27
N ALA A 124 1.01 -14.51 -2.10
CA ALA A 124 -0.20 -14.85 -1.38
C ALA A 124 -1.45 -14.52 -2.20
N LEU A 125 -1.48 -13.34 -2.83
CA LEU A 125 -2.57 -12.94 -3.71
C LEU A 125 -2.70 -13.91 -4.89
N ASN A 126 -1.60 -14.21 -5.60
CA ASN A 126 -1.59 -15.12 -6.74
C ASN A 126 -2.11 -16.53 -6.37
N LYS A 127 -1.76 -17.04 -5.18
CA LYS A 127 -2.24 -18.34 -4.69
C LYS A 127 -3.71 -18.37 -4.30
N CYS A 128 -4.29 -17.23 -3.92
CA CYS A 128 -5.68 -17.14 -3.52
C CYS A 128 -6.63 -16.74 -4.65
N LEU A 129 -6.08 -16.33 -5.81
CA LEU A 129 -6.87 -16.19 -7.02
C LEU A 129 -7.31 -17.60 -7.50
N PRO A 130 -8.62 -17.84 -7.71
CA PRO A 130 -9.09 -19.15 -8.15
C PRO A 130 -8.36 -19.62 -9.43
N GLU A 131 -7.87 -20.86 -9.46
CA GLU A 131 -7.18 -21.44 -10.64
C GLU A 131 -8.05 -21.46 -11.90
N GLU A 132 -9.38 -21.40 -11.72
CA GLU A 132 -10.40 -21.40 -12.77
C GLU A 132 -10.60 -20.03 -13.43
N LEU A 133 -9.95 -19.00 -12.91
CA LEU A 133 -9.94 -17.65 -13.46
C LEU A 133 -9.11 -17.66 -14.76
N GLY A 134 -9.75 -18.06 -15.87
CA GLY A 134 -9.16 -17.99 -17.19
C GLY A 134 -8.69 -16.57 -17.55
N PRO A 135 -8.11 -16.35 -18.75
CA PRO A 135 -7.52 -15.07 -19.17
C PRO A 135 -8.47 -13.84 -19.15
N GLN A 136 -9.75 -14.01 -18.79
CA GLN A 136 -10.71 -12.93 -18.60
C GLN A 136 -10.66 -12.27 -17.21
N HIS A 137 -10.02 -12.93 -16.24
CA HIS A 137 -9.86 -12.47 -14.86
C HIS A 137 -8.46 -11.87 -14.57
N THR A 138 -7.72 -11.56 -15.62
CA THR A 138 -6.58 -10.64 -15.56
C THR A 138 -7.03 -9.18 -15.66
N ARG A 139 -8.35 -8.95 -15.74
CA ARG A 139 -8.98 -7.64 -15.76
C ARG A 139 -9.23 -7.22 -14.31
N GLY A 140 -8.55 -6.19 -13.88
CA GLY A 140 -8.64 -5.68 -12.53
C GLY A 140 -7.36 -4.95 -12.16
N GLU A 141 -7.41 -4.34 -11.00
CA GLU A 141 -6.29 -3.64 -10.38
C GLU A 141 -5.85 -4.40 -9.14
N ALA A 142 -4.59 -4.22 -8.76
CA ALA A 142 -4.03 -4.76 -7.55
C ALA A 142 -3.43 -3.65 -6.69
N LEU A 143 -3.69 -3.71 -5.38
CA LEU A 143 -3.16 -2.77 -4.39
C LEU A 143 -2.46 -3.55 -3.26
N ILE A 144 -1.13 -3.53 -3.30
CA ILE A 144 -0.30 -4.28 -2.35
C ILE A 144 0.26 -3.30 -1.31
N TYR A 145 -0.27 -3.37 -0.09
CA TYR A 145 0.19 -2.53 1.01
C TYR A 145 1.59 -2.97 1.45
N ASN A 146 2.51 -2.01 1.48
CA ASN A 146 3.87 -2.18 1.95
C ASN A 146 3.96 -2.01 3.47
N ASN A 147 3.27 -1.00 4.01
CA ASN A 147 3.17 -0.72 5.43
C ASN A 147 1.90 0.07 5.76
N ALA A 148 1.50 0.07 7.03
CA ALA A 148 0.39 0.86 7.51
C ALA A 148 0.50 1.07 9.03
N TYR A 149 0.98 2.24 9.41
CA TYR A 149 1.28 2.58 10.78
C TYR A 149 0.34 3.65 11.32
N VAL A 150 -0.10 3.49 12.57
CA VAL A 150 -0.75 4.57 13.33
C VAL A 150 -0.09 4.65 14.70
N THR A 151 0.34 5.86 15.05
CA THR A 151 0.91 6.20 16.35
C THR A 151 0.00 5.71 17.48
N LEU A 152 0.56 5.10 18.52
CA LEU A 152 -0.17 4.44 19.61
C LEU A 152 -1.24 5.34 20.23
N ALA A 153 -0.91 6.61 20.47
CA ALA A 153 -1.82 7.60 21.05
C ALA A 153 -3.04 7.92 20.16
N TYR A 154 -2.93 7.69 18.85
CA TYR A 154 -3.96 7.99 17.84
C TYR A 154 -4.75 6.76 17.40
N ARG A 155 -4.42 5.57 17.91
CA ARG A 155 -5.16 4.35 17.60
C ARG A 155 -6.59 4.43 18.14
N ARG A 156 -7.51 3.72 17.48
CA ARG A 156 -8.96 3.69 17.76
C ARG A 156 -9.72 4.98 17.44
N GLN A 157 -9.13 5.88 16.65
CA GLN A 157 -9.78 7.10 16.15
C GLN A 157 -10.21 6.99 14.67
N GLY A 158 -10.36 5.77 14.13
CA GLY A 158 -10.76 5.57 12.73
C GLY A 158 -9.67 5.82 11.67
N ILE A 159 -8.53 6.43 12.03
CA ILE A 159 -7.47 6.82 11.10
C ILE A 159 -7.04 5.67 10.16
N PHE A 160 -6.81 4.47 10.68
CA PHE A 160 -6.42 3.31 9.87
C PHE A 160 -7.47 2.95 8.81
N ALA A 161 -8.75 2.94 9.19
CA ALA A 161 -9.84 2.67 8.26
C ALA A 161 -9.92 3.75 7.17
N ASN A 162 -9.79 5.03 7.56
CA ASN A 162 -9.74 6.14 6.61
C ASN A 162 -8.55 6.01 5.66
N MET A 163 -7.36 5.65 6.16
CA MET A 163 -6.18 5.44 5.30
C MET A 163 -6.42 4.34 4.27
N VAL A 164 -6.98 3.20 4.66
CA VAL A 164 -7.29 2.10 3.74
C VAL A 164 -8.26 2.56 2.64
N GLN A 165 -9.34 3.25 3.02
CA GLN A 165 -10.32 3.79 2.07
C GLN A 165 -9.71 4.82 1.11
N ILE A 166 -8.96 5.79 1.64
CA ILE A 166 -8.30 6.83 0.83
C ILE A 166 -7.32 6.22 -0.17
N MET A 167 -6.53 5.22 0.25
CA MET A 167 -5.59 4.52 -0.62
C MET A 167 -6.30 3.79 -1.76
N ARG A 168 -7.42 3.12 -1.48
CA ARG A 168 -8.28 2.50 -2.49
C ARG A 168 -8.81 3.53 -3.48
N ASP A 169 -9.46 4.59 -2.99
CA ASP A 169 -10.10 5.58 -3.87
C ASP A 169 -9.06 6.26 -4.77
N PHE A 170 -7.85 6.43 -4.26
CA PHE A 170 -6.76 7.01 -5.01
C PHE A 170 -6.13 6.02 -5.99
N SER A 171 -6.02 4.73 -5.68
CA SER A 171 -5.52 3.74 -6.64
C SER A 171 -6.43 3.66 -7.87
N LEU A 172 -7.74 3.75 -7.67
CA LEU A 172 -8.74 3.69 -8.73
C LEU A 172 -9.00 5.00 -9.47
N ARG A 173 -8.41 6.13 -9.04
CA ARG A 173 -8.70 7.48 -9.57
C ARG A 173 -8.53 7.67 -11.09
N LYS A 174 -7.73 6.82 -11.73
CA LYS A 174 -7.45 6.86 -13.18
C LYS A 174 -8.33 5.89 -13.97
N ILE A 175 -9.06 5.02 -13.29
CA ILE A 175 -9.90 4.00 -13.89
C ILE A 175 -11.28 4.58 -14.15
N MET A 176 -11.71 4.60 -15.42
CA MET A 176 -12.98 5.21 -15.85
C MET A 176 -14.10 4.18 -16.01
N THR A 177 -13.81 2.90 -15.78
CA THR A 177 -14.73 1.79 -15.98
C THR A 177 -14.85 0.98 -14.70
N GLN A 178 -15.95 0.25 -14.56
CA GLN A 178 -16.10 -0.75 -13.51
C GLN A 178 -14.88 -1.68 -13.49
N THR A 179 -14.31 -1.90 -12.30
CA THR A 179 -13.11 -2.72 -12.13
C THR A 179 -13.18 -3.52 -10.84
N GLU A 180 -12.41 -4.61 -10.81
CA GLU A 180 -12.15 -5.38 -9.60
C GLU A 180 -10.85 -4.88 -8.98
N LEU A 181 -10.84 -4.69 -7.66
CA LEU A 181 -9.65 -4.34 -6.90
C LEU A 181 -9.26 -5.49 -5.98
N TYR A 182 -8.05 -5.98 -6.15
CA TYR A 182 -7.45 -7.03 -5.36
C TYR A 182 -6.40 -6.45 -4.42
N SER A 183 -6.66 -6.47 -3.12
CA SER A 183 -5.77 -5.88 -2.13
C SER A 183 -5.09 -6.94 -1.27
N ALA A 184 -3.83 -6.71 -0.90
CA ALA A 184 -3.09 -7.57 0.04
C ALA A 184 -2.32 -6.73 1.05
N ILE A 185 -2.35 -7.12 2.32
CA ILE A 185 -1.62 -6.47 3.41
C ILE A 185 -1.00 -7.51 4.36
N ALA A 186 0.25 -7.30 4.75
CA ALA A 186 0.90 -8.12 5.78
C ALA A 186 0.30 -7.81 7.16
N LEU A 187 0.09 -8.83 7.99
CA LEU A 187 -0.44 -8.66 9.36
C LEU A 187 0.64 -8.58 10.42
N ASP A 188 1.90 -8.65 10.00
CA ASP A 188 3.05 -8.49 10.87
C ASP A 188 3.03 -7.15 11.62
N PRO A 189 3.56 -7.10 12.85
CA PRO A 189 3.62 -5.87 13.61
C PRO A 189 4.42 -4.81 12.85
N ASP A 190 3.81 -3.67 12.60
CA ASP A 190 4.50 -2.56 11.95
C ASP A 190 5.50 -1.91 12.92
N ILE A 191 6.64 -1.49 12.38
CA ILE A 191 7.76 -0.91 13.13
C ILE A 191 7.75 0.59 12.86
N ALA A 192 7.55 1.39 13.92
CA ALA A 192 7.58 2.83 13.79
C ALA A 192 8.98 3.31 13.36
N CYS A 193 9.07 3.86 12.16
CA CYS A 193 10.31 4.44 11.62
C CYS A 193 10.43 5.95 11.90
N TYR A 194 9.37 6.58 12.42
CA TYR A 194 9.31 8.00 12.74
C TYR A 194 8.29 8.24 13.87
N GLY A 195 8.22 9.48 14.33
CA GLY A 195 7.23 9.89 15.33
C GLY A 195 7.58 9.42 16.75
N PRO A 196 6.64 9.59 17.71
CA PRO A 196 6.92 9.38 19.13
C PRO A 196 7.12 7.92 19.52
N ASP A 197 6.72 6.98 18.66
CA ASP A 197 6.85 5.54 18.93
C ASP A 197 8.11 4.93 18.28
N ALA A 198 8.84 5.70 17.46
CA ALA A 198 10.08 5.23 16.85
C ALA A 198 11.14 4.94 17.91
N SER A 199 11.95 3.93 17.63
CA SER A 199 12.99 3.44 18.55
C SER A 199 14.26 3.15 17.77
N ASP A 200 15.40 3.60 18.30
CA ASP A 200 16.73 3.28 17.75
C ASP A 200 17.14 1.81 17.99
N GLN A 201 16.38 1.09 18.84
CA GLN A 201 16.64 -0.32 19.07
C GLN A 201 16.23 -1.15 17.85
N PRO A 202 17.11 -2.03 17.35
CA PRO A 202 16.75 -2.92 16.26
C PRO A 202 15.60 -3.84 16.68
N TYR A 203 14.68 -4.07 15.75
CA TYR A 203 13.58 -4.98 15.95
C TYR A 203 14.08 -6.43 15.94
N TYR A 204 13.68 -7.19 16.95
CA TYR A 204 13.89 -8.63 17.02
C TYR A 204 12.55 -9.30 17.22
N TYR A 205 12.25 -10.26 16.35
CA TYR A 205 11.06 -11.08 16.47
C TYR A 205 10.99 -11.78 17.83
N SER A 206 9.83 -11.72 18.46
CA SER A 206 9.49 -12.41 19.70
C SER A 206 8.08 -12.95 19.61
N TYR A 207 7.95 -14.28 19.65
CA TYR A 207 6.66 -14.96 19.62
C TYR A 207 5.69 -14.41 20.69
N GLU A 208 6.17 -14.15 21.91
CA GLU A 208 5.30 -13.65 22.99
C GLU A 208 4.80 -12.21 22.76
N LYS A 209 5.52 -11.40 21.98
CA LYS A 209 5.14 -10.00 21.69
C LYS A 209 4.34 -9.89 20.40
N ASP A 210 4.77 -10.58 19.36
CA ASP A 210 4.33 -10.33 17.99
C ASP A 210 3.08 -11.13 17.63
N GLU A 211 2.93 -12.37 18.10
CA GLU A 211 1.73 -13.16 17.84
C GLU A 211 0.44 -12.54 18.39
N PRO A 212 0.42 -11.97 19.63
CA PRO A 212 -0.75 -11.22 20.10
C PRO A 212 -1.07 -9.99 19.26
N LEU A 213 -0.04 -9.31 18.72
CA LEU A 213 -0.21 -8.16 17.83
C LEU A 213 -0.77 -8.59 16.47
N ARG A 214 -0.27 -9.66 15.87
CA ARG A 214 -0.81 -10.25 14.63
C ARG A 214 -2.28 -10.64 14.80
N ALA A 215 -2.63 -11.29 15.92
CA ALA A 215 -4.03 -11.64 16.21
C ALA A 215 -4.94 -10.40 16.33
N ARG A 216 -4.42 -9.32 16.92
CA ARG A 216 -5.13 -8.04 16.97
C ARG A 216 -5.27 -7.40 15.59
N ASN A 217 -4.20 -7.37 14.79
CA ASN A 217 -4.21 -6.83 13.43
C ASN A 217 -5.20 -7.58 12.55
N ARG A 218 -5.22 -8.91 12.65
CA ARG A 218 -6.23 -9.77 12.03
C ARG A 218 -7.65 -9.32 12.38
N THR A 219 -7.94 -9.16 13.67
CA THR A 219 -9.28 -8.74 14.11
C THR A 219 -9.64 -7.39 13.51
N VAL A 220 -8.70 -6.43 13.47
CA VAL A 220 -8.95 -5.10 12.91
C VAL A 220 -9.24 -5.15 11.42
N ILE A 221 -8.42 -5.87 10.64
CA ILE A 221 -8.56 -5.90 9.18
C ILE A 221 -9.82 -6.67 8.72
N GLU A 222 -10.25 -7.67 9.49
CA GLU A 222 -11.51 -8.40 9.24
C GLU A 222 -12.73 -7.44 9.28
N HIS A 223 -12.71 -6.41 10.12
CA HIS A 223 -13.78 -5.39 10.15
C HIS A 223 -13.77 -4.46 8.93
N LEU A 224 -12.68 -4.45 8.16
CA LEU A 224 -12.55 -3.71 6.90
C LEU A 224 -12.85 -4.59 5.67
N GLY A 225 -13.36 -5.81 5.87
CA GLY A 225 -13.74 -6.71 4.77
C GLY A 225 -12.61 -7.60 4.25
N PHE A 226 -11.40 -7.51 4.82
CA PHE A 226 -10.31 -8.38 4.42
C PHE A 226 -10.46 -9.77 5.05
N THR A 227 -10.08 -10.79 4.28
CA THR A 227 -9.98 -12.17 4.70
C THR A 227 -8.53 -12.51 5.07
N PRO A 228 -8.24 -12.83 6.35
CA PRO A 228 -6.89 -13.22 6.75
C PRO A 228 -6.56 -14.61 6.24
N ILE A 229 -5.32 -14.76 5.79
CA ILE A 229 -4.75 -16.00 5.29
C ILE A 229 -3.39 -16.26 5.94
N LYS A 230 -3.03 -17.53 6.02
CA LYS A 230 -1.75 -17.96 6.55
C LYS A 230 -0.92 -18.58 5.42
N LEU A 231 0.24 -18.00 5.11
CA LEU A 231 1.05 -18.51 3.99
C LEU A 231 1.55 -19.94 4.21
N ASP A 232 1.76 -20.30 5.48
CA ASP A 232 2.18 -21.62 5.91
C ASP A 232 1.25 -22.76 5.44
N GLU A 233 0.00 -22.47 5.10
CA GLU A 233 -0.95 -23.46 4.58
C GLU A 233 -0.64 -23.86 3.14
N PHE A 234 0.17 -23.08 2.41
CA PHE A 234 0.54 -23.32 1.02
C PHE A 234 1.92 -23.98 0.83
N ASP A 235 2.69 -24.14 1.91
CA ASP A 235 4.02 -24.72 1.86
C ASP A 235 4.12 -25.90 2.85
N THR A 236 4.56 -27.05 2.35
CA THR A 236 4.56 -28.34 3.04
C THR A 236 5.92 -28.70 3.63
N ALA A 237 6.90 -27.77 3.64
CA ALA A 237 8.25 -28.06 4.10
C ALA A 237 8.33 -28.25 5.63
N GLU A 238 8.88 -29.39 6.07
CA GLU A 238 9.01 -29.82 7.48
C GLU A 238 10.03 -29.02 8.32
N ASN A 239 10.73 -28.04 7.74
CA ASN A 239 11.79 -27.25 8.40
C ASN A 239 11.37 -25.81 8.66
N ARG A 240 10.30 -25.60 9.44
CA ARG A 240 9.90 -24.25 9.87
C ARG A 240 10.49 -23.91 11.23
N ASP A 241 11.03 -22.71 11.33
CA ASP A 241 11.49 -22.07 12.58
C ASP A 241 10.34 -21.69 13.53
N GLY A 242 9.09 -21.92 13.12
CA GLY A 242 7.87 -21.63 13.87
C GLY A 242 7.29 -20.23 13.59
N THR A 243 7.92 -19.44 12.73
CA THR A 243 7.42 -18.12 12.31
C THR A 243 6.19 -18.29 11.43
N LYS A 244 5.06 -17.71 11.83
CA LYS A 244 3.81 -17.73 11.05
C LYS A 244 3.73 -16.46 10.24
N ILE A 245 3.68 -16.59 8.92
CA ILE A 245 3.54 -15.45 8.02
C ILE A 245 2.06 -15.26 7.69
N TRP A 246 1.51 -14.11 8.08
CA TRP A 246 0.09 -13.79 7.94
C TRP A 246 -0.11 -12.62 7.00
N PHE A 247 -1.06 -12.77 6.09
CA PHE A 247 -1.56 -11.70 5.24
C PHE A 247 -3.07 -11.59 5.41
N ALA A 248 -3.65 -10.50 4.91
CA ALA A 248 -5.07 -10.42 4.66
C ALA A 248 -5.30 -9.93 3.24
N LEU A 249 -6.30 -10.51 2.59
CA LEU A 249 -6.67 -10.24 1.21
C LEU A 249 -8.07 -9.63 1.16
N CYS A 250 -8.27 -8.66 0.29
CA CYS A 250 -9.60 -8.13 -0.02
C CYS A 250 -9.83 -8.21 -1.52
N HIS A 251 -11.06 -8.57 -1.92
CA HIS A 251 -11.51 -8.46 -3.29
C HIS A 251 -12.80 -7.63 -3.28
N GLU A 252 -12.77 -6.50 -3.98
CA GLU A 252 -13.90 -5.59 -4.10
C GLU A 252 -14.20 -5.34 -5.58
N CYS A 253 -15.49 -5.23 -5.91
CA CYS A 253 -15.91 -4.72 -7.21
C CYS A 253 -16.30 -3.26 -7.02
N ASP A 254 -15.65 -2.34 -7.73
CA ASP A 254 -16.05 -0.94 -7.71
C ASP A 254 -17.28 -0.80 -8.62
N LEU A 255 -18.47 -0.59 -8.04
CA LEU A 255 -19.72 -0.42 -8.79
C LEU A 255 -19.76 0.99 -9.38
N SER A 256 -20.29 1.11 -10.60
CA SER A 256 -20.42 2.43 -11.25
C SER A 256 -21.49 3.30 -10.56
N GLU A 257 -21.36 4.64 -10.62
CA GLU A 257 -22.37 5.60 -10.10
C GLU A 257 -23.79 5.29 -10.61
N GLU A 258 -23.91 4.77 -11.84
CA GLU A 258 -25.17 4.43 -12.51
C GLU A 258 -25.87 3.19 -11.90
N GLU A 259 -25.15 2.35 -11.17
CA GLU A 259 -25.70 1.20 -10.42
C GLU A 259 -26.11 1.59 -9.00
N ILE A 260 -25.42 2.56 -8.38
CA ILE A 260 -25.81 3.13 -7.08
C ILE A 260 -27.17 3.83 -7.19
N GLU A 261 -27.43 4.56 -8.28
CA GLU A 261 -28.74 5.17 -8.56
C GLU A 261 -29.86 4.15 -8.84
N LYS A 262 -29.53 2.95 -9.33
CA LYS A 262 -30.53 1.88 -9.55
C LYS A 262 -30.84 1.09 -8.27
N MET A 263 -29.99 1.21 -7.26
CA MET A 263 -30.14 0.54 -5.96
C MET A 263 -30.67 1.47 -4.85
N SER A 264 -30.84 2.77 -5.13
CA SER A 264 -31.45 3.77 -4.24
C SER A 264 -32.89 4.13 -4.63
#